data_AF-A0A7C5TCB4-F1
#
_entry.id   AF-A0A7C5TCB4-F1
#
_cell.length_a   1.000
_cell.length_b   1.000
_cell.length_c   1.000
_cell.angle_alpha   90.00
_cell.angle_beta   90.00
_cell.angle_gamma   90.00
#
_symmetry.space_group_name_H-M   'P 1'
#
loop_
_entity.id
_entity.type
_entity.pdbx_description
1 polymer ?
#
loop_
_entity_poly.entity_id
_entity_poly.type
_entity_poly.pdbx_seq_one_letter_code
_entity_poly.pdbx_strand_id
1 'polypeptide(L)'
;VTAILLFALKNNLIDGAIVAKSEKEKPFFPRPILATTSEEILQSAGTKYFYSPNILAITKAIEQKKNSAAFVGTPCQIRAIRKMQLAGLKKYVTPLKLLIGLACSECFIYEGLMENHIHGKLGIDPYRIKKINIKGKMLVTVDSETVAIPLAEAKQYARKSCHFCEDFSSEFADISVGGLGLEGWTFAIIRTEKGDEFFSAAEKAEAITTKDASLEQNALNLLIKLSTKKQATAKGASK
;
A
#
# COMPACT_ATOMS: atom_id res chain seq x y z
N VAL A 1 7.12 -5.78 0.17
CA VAL A 1 6.04 -6.12 1.13
C VAL A 1 5.87 -7.61 1.27
N THR A 2 5.34 -8.31 0.25
CA THR A 2 5.03 -9.74 0.31
C THR A 2 6.21 -10.59 0.77
N ALA A 3 7.41 -10.37 0.22
CA ALA A 3 8.63 -11.09 0.64
C ALA A 3 8.93 -10.95 2.14
N ILE A 4 8.92 -9.72 2.69
CA ILE A 4 9.13 -9.45 4.12
C ILE A 4 8.05 -10.13 4.97
N LEU A 5 6.78 -10.08 4.56
CA LEU A 5 5.69 -10.72 5.30
C LEU A 5 5.80 -12.25 5.30
N LEU A 6 6.13 -12.86 4.15
CA LEU A 6 6.32 -14.30 4.04
C LEU A 6 7.51 -14.77 4.88
N PHE A 7 8.62 -14.05 4.82
CA PHE A 7 9.78 -14.30 5.67
C PHE A 7 9.41 -14.22 7.16
N ALA A 8 8.76 -13.12 7.56
CA ALA A 8 8.39 -12.89 8.95
C ALA A 8 7.40 -13.94 9.47
N LEU A 9 6.43 -14.35 8.65
CA LEU A 9 5.46 -15.40 9.01
C LEU A 9 6.16 -16.76 9.15
N LYS A 10 6.97 -17.15 8.16
CA LYS A 10 7.70 -18.44 8.16
C LYS A 10 8.65 -18.58 9.34
N ASN A 11 9.22 -17.47 9.82
CA ASN A 11 10.14 -17.44 10.96
C ASN A 11 9.44 -17.09 12.29
N ASN A 12 8.12 -17.12 12.35
CA ASN A 12 7.32 -16.81 13.55
C ASN A 12 7.60 -15.43 14.17
N LEU A 13 8.11 -14.48 13.37
CA LEU A 13 8.29 -13.08 13.81
C LEU A 13 6.96 -12.34 13.89
N ILE A 14 6.01 -12.76 13.04
CA ILE A 14 4.60 -12.37 13.06
C ILE A 14 3.69 -13.60 13.05
N ASP A 15 2.50 -13.49 13.61
CA ASP A 15 1.47 -14.54 13.63
C ASP A 15 0.25 -14.24 12.73
N GLY A 16 0.34 -13.14 11.97
CA GLY A 16 -0.61 -12.73 10.95
C GLY A 16 -0.20 -11.41 10.28
N ALA A 17 -0.86 -11.09 9.16
CA ALA A 17 -0.66 -9.84 8.44
C ALA A 17 -2.00 -9.26 8.01
N ILE A 18 -2.28 -8.03 8.42
CA ILE A 18 -3.43 -7.26 7.97
C ILE A 18 -3.10 -6.64 6.61
N VAL A 19 -3.79 -7.11 5.57
CA VAL A 19 -3.51 -6.82 4.16
C VAL A 19 -4.80 -6.64 3.35
N ALA A 20 -4.70 -6.15 2.12
CA ALA A 20 -5.82 -5.99 1.21
C ALA A 20 -5.79 -7.02 0.07
N LYS A 21 -6.80 -7.88 0.03
CA LYS A 21 -7.01 -8.90 -1.01
C LYS A 21 -8.05 -8.41 -2.01
N SER A 22 -7.94 -8.79 -3.28
CA SER A 22 -9.02 -8.51 -4.25
C SER A 22 -10.23 -9.40 -3.96
N GLU A 23 -11.45 -8.86 -4.09
CA GLU A 23 -12.66 -9.66 -4.10
C GLU A 23 -12.73 -10.54 -5.35
N LYS A 24 -13.34 -11.73 -5.21
CA LYS A 24 -13.48 -12.68 -6.32
C LYS A 24 -14.50 -12.18 -7.34
N GLU A 25 -15.61 -11.65 -6.86
CA GLU A 25 -16.75 -11.23 -7.69
C GLU A 25 -16.53 -9.81 -8.25
N LYS A 26 -15.69 -8.99 -7.61
CA LYS A 26 -15.36 -7.63 -8.05
C LYS A 26 -13.84 -7.47 -8.26
N PRO A 27 -13.33 -7.65 -9.49
CA PRO A 27 -11.90 -7.55 -9.78
C PRO A 27 -11.29 -6.25 -9.27
N PHE A 28 -10.12 -6.33 -8.65
CA PHE A 28 -9.39 -5.21 -8.01
C PHE A 28 -10.10 -4.51 -6.85
N PHE A 29 -11.37 -4.82 -6.54
CA PHE A 29 -12.05 -4.27 -5.38
C PHE A 29 -11.37 -4.81 -4.11
N PRO A 30 -10.82 -3.95 -3.23
CA PRO A 30 -9.94 -4.42 -2.18
C PRO A 30 -10.68 -4.67 -0.88
N ARG A 31 -10.66 -5.92 -0.42
CA ARG A 31 -11.21 -6.36 0.85
C ARG A 31 -10.10 -6.52 1.90
N PRO A 32 -10.25 -5.89 3.07
CA PRO A 32 -9.29 -6.06 4.15
C PRO A 32 -9.42 -7.46 4.78
N ILE A 33 -8.29 -8.12 5.03
CA ILE A 33 -8.23 -9.43 5.68
C ILE A 33 -7.12 -9.47 6.72
N LEU A 34 -7.24 -10.38 7.68
CA LEU A 34 -6.11 -10.89 8.44
C LEU A 34 -5.62 -12.17 7.73
N ALA A 35 -4.51 -12.07 7.02
CA ALA A 35 -3.84 -13.22 6.44
C ALA A 35 -3.02 -13.94 7.51
N THR A 36 -3.17 -15.26 7.59
CA THR A 36 -2.46 -16.13 8.54
C THR A 36 -1.67 -17.24 7.85
N THR A 37 -1.80 -17.37 6.53
CA THR A 37 -1.00 -18.30 5.72
C THR A 37 -0.23 -17.57 4.62
N SER A 38 0.79 -18.24 4.09
CA SER A 38 1.60 -17.76 2.98
C SER A 38 0.76 -17.51 1.72
N GLU A 39 -0.20 -18.39 1.45
CA GLU A 39 -1.11 -18.31 0.30
C GLU A 39 -2.00 -17.07 0.40
N GLU A 40 -2.52 -16.74 1.58
CA GLU A 40 -3.32 -15.54 1.80
C GLU A 40 -2.51 -14.26 1.60
N ILE A 41 -1.25 -14.25 2.04
CA ILE A 41 -0.32 -13.14 1.80
C ILE A 41 -0.03 -12.99 0.30
N LEU A 42 0.25 -14.09 -0.40
CA LEU A 42 0.52 -14.10 -1.84
C LEU A 42 -0.69 -13.59 -2.65
N GLN A 43 -1.90 -14.05 -2.31
CA GLN A 43 -3.14 -13.60 -2.94
C GLN A 43 -3.46 -12.11 -2.69
N SER A 44 -2.83 -11.51 -1.68
CA SER A 44 -2.95 -10.09 -1.36
C SER A 44 -1.94 -9.21 -2.10
N ALA A 45 -0.99 -9.80 -2.83
CA ALA A 45 0.00 -9.07 -3.62
C ALA A 45 -0.63 -8.20 -4.72
N GLY A 46 0.14 -7.24 -5.21
CA GLY A 46 -0.27 -6.29 -6.23
C GLY A 46 -1.09 -5.11 -5.68
N THR A 47 -0.92 -3.95 -6.31
CA THR A 47 -1.60 -2.72 -5.92
C THR A 47 -3.06 -2.74 -6.35
N LYS A 48 -3.95 -2.38 -5.42
CA LYS A 48 -5.34 -2.04 -5.71
C LYS A 48 -5.45 -0.54 -5.51
N TYR A 49 -5.80 0.19 -6.56
CA TYR A 49 -5.85 1.66 -6.52
C TYR A 49 -7.14 2.22 -5.86
N PHE A 50 -8.00 1.32 -5.39
CA PHE A 50 -9.24 1.63 -4.68
C PHE A 50 -9.06 1.54 -3.17
N TYR A 51 -10.02 2.07 -2.42
CA TYR A 51 -9.87 2.21 -0.98
C TYR A 51 -10.15 0.91 -0.25
N SER A 52 -9.17 0.43 0.52
CA SER A 52 -9.35 -0.68 1.45
C SER A 52 -9.22 -0.21 2.89
N PRO A 53 -10.25 -0.33 3.74
CA PRO A 53 -10.18 0.05 5.15
C PRO A 53 -9.51 -1.03 5.99
N ASN A 54 -8.19 -1.25 5.82
CA ASN A 54 -7.46 -2.34 6.49
C ASN A 54 -7.53 -2.28 8.02
N ILE A 55 -7.71 -1.08 8.60
CA ILE A 55 -7.93 -0.90 10.03
C ILE A 55 -9.09 -1.75 10.56
N LEU A 56 -10.13 -2.01 9.76
CA LEU A 56 -11.25 -2.86 10.18
C LEU A 56 -10.83 -4.31 10.44
N ALA A 57 -9.77 -4.82 9.80
CA ALA A 57 -9.28 -6.17 10.03
C ALA A 57 -8.47 -6.32 11.33
N ILE A 58 -8.19 -5.22 12.05
CA ILE A 58 -7.62 -5.28 13.40
C ILE A 58 -8.53 -6.07 14.35
N THR A 59 -9.85 -5.97 14.20
CA THR A 59 -10.80 -6.74 15.02
C THR A 59 -10.61 -8.24 14.84
N LYS A 60 -10.27 -8.70 13.63
CA LYS A 60 -9.95 -10.11 13.36
C LYS A 60 -8.67 -10.56 14.06
N ALA A 61 -7.66 -9.71 14.14
CA ALA A 61 -6.46 -10.01 14.91
C ALA A 61 -6.77 -10.20 16.40
N ILE A 62 -7.65 -9.36 16.96
CA ILE A 62 -8.12 -9.47 18.34
C ILE A 62 -8.94 -10.74 18.56
N GLU A 63 -9.95 -11.00 17.71
CA GLU A 63 -10.82 -12.18 17.79
C GLU A 63 -10.01 -13.49 17.75
N GLN A 64 -8.97 -13.53 16.91
CA GLN A 64 -8.08 -14.68 16.78
C GLN A 64 -6.90 -14.67 17.75
N LYS A 65 -6.90 -13.76 18.74
CA LYS A 65 -5.86 -13.64 19.79
C LYS A 65 -4.44 -13.54 19.24
N LYS A 66 -4.27 -12.86 18.11
CA LYS A 66 -2.96 -12.54 17.53
C LYS A 66 -2.22 -11.55 18.42
N ASN A 67 -0.93 -11.77 18.60
CA ASN A 67 -0.06 -10.97 19.45
C ASN A 67 1.08 -10.30 18.67
N SER A 68 1.29 -10.67 17.41
CA SER A 68 2.41 -10.17 16.60
C SER A 68 2.02 -9.91 15.16
N ALA A 69 0.86 -9.32 14.88
CA ALA A 69 0.42 -9.06 13.53
C ALA A 69 1.24 -7.94 12.85
N ALA A 70 1.57 -8.12 11.57
CA ALA A 70 1.97 -7.01 10.70
C ALA A 70 0.74 -6.26 10.20
N PHE A 71 0.87 -4.96 9.94
CA PHE A 71 -0.15 -4.14 9.29
C PHE A 71 0.42 -3.49 8.04
N VAL A 72 -0.22 -3.70 6.89
CA VAL A 72 0.10 -3.01 5.64
C VAL A 72 -0.99 -1.99 5.34
N GLY A 73 -0.60 -0.73 5.15
CA GLY A 73 -1.57 0.30 4.81
C GLY A 73 -0.95 1.51 4.12
N THR A 74 -1.82 2.39 3.63
CA THR A 74 -1.43 3.69 3.06
C THR A 74 -1.16 4.72 4.17
N PRO A 75 -0.57 5.90 3.87
CA PRO A 75 -0.10 6.84 4.88
C PRO A 75 -1.18 7.26 5.88
N CYS A 76 -2.41 7.47 5.41
CA CYS A 76 -3.53 7.85 6.26
C CYS A 76 -3.90 6.76 7.29
N GLN A 77 -3.74 5.48 6.95
CA GLN A 77 -4.03 4.36 7.85
C GLN A 77 -2.91 4.17 8.87
N ILE A 78 -1.65 4.29 8.43
CA ILE A 78 -0.49 4.26 9.33
C ILE A 78 -0.58 5.40 10.35
N ARG A 79 -0.89 6.62 9.89
CA ARG A 79 -1.12 7.78 10.76
C ARG A 79 -2.24 7.54 11.76
N ALA A 80 -3.36 6.93 11.33
CA ALA A 80 -4.45 6.58 12.23
C ALA A 80 -4.00 5.58 13.31
N ILE A 81 -3.24 4.54 12.96
CA ILE A 81 -2.70 3.58 13.94
C ILE A 81 -1.77 4.27 14.94
N ARG A 82 -0.85 5.14 14.49
CA ARG A 82 0.01 5.91 15.41
C ARG A 82 -0.81 6.80 16.34
N LYS A 83 -1.87 7.44 15.84
CA LYS A 83 -2.79 8.21 16.68
C LYS A 83 -3.49 7.32 17.71
N MET A 84 -3.91 6.11 17.34
CA MET A 84 -4.49 5.13 18.26
C MET A 84 -3.48 4.69 19.34
N GLN A 85 -2.20 4.53 18.98
CA GLN A 85 -1.12 4.26 19.93
C GLN A 85 -0.96 5.40 20.94
N LEU A 86 -0.87 6.64 20.46
CA LEU A 86 -0.76 7.83 21.32
C LEU A 86 -1.98 8.03 22.21
N ALA A 87 -3.18 7.75 21.71
CA ALA A 87 -4.42 7.84 22.47
C ALA A 87 -4.60 6.68 23.48
N GLY A 88 -3.64 5.75 23.59
CA GLY A 88 -3.70 4.66 24.56
C GLY A 88 -4.74 3.59 24.24
N LEU A 89 -5.16 3.44 22.98
CA LEU A 89 -6.13 2.44 22.54
C LEU A 89 -5.51 1.03 22.43
N LYS A 90 -4.88 0.58 23.52
CA LYS A 90 -4.04 -0.63 23.63
C LYS A 90 -4.71 -1.87 23.03
N LYS A 91 -6.00 -2.09 23.30
CA LYS A 91 -6.79 -3.21 22.77
C LYS A 91 -6.61 -3.40 21.25
N TYR A 92 -6.49 -2.32 20.49
CA TYR A 92 -6.43 -2.35 19.03
C TYR A 92 -5.01 -2.34 18.47
N VAL A 93 -4.05 -1.76 19.21
CA VAL A 93 -2.70 -1.51 18.68
C VAL A 93 -1.64 -2.43 19.27
N THR A 94 -1.88 -3.02 20.44
CA THR A 94 -0.96 -3.98 21.07
C THR A 94 -0.70 -5.21 20.19
N PRO A 95 -1.70 -5.78 19.48
CA PRO A 95 -1.44 -6.89 18.55
C PRO A 95 -0.53 -6.54 17.38
N LEU A 96 -0.33 -5.24 17.07
CA LEU A 96 0.41 -4.81 15.89
C LEU A 96 1.90 -4.69 16.19
N LYS A 97 2.68 -5.64 15.66
CA LYS A 97 4.13 -5.65 15.85
C LYS A 97 4.82 -4.82 14.78
N LEU A 98 4.50 -4.97 13.50
CA LEU A 98 5.17 -4.29 12.39
C LEU A 98 4.19 -3.46 11.54
N LEU A 99 4.53 -2.20 11.25
CA LEU A 99 3.75 -1.33 10.36
C LEU A 99 4.50 -1.08 9.05
N ILE A 100 3.99 -1.63 7.94
CA ILE A 100 4.52 -1.39 6.60
C ILE A 100 3.65 -0.37 5.88
N GLY A 101 4.21 0.80 5.58
CA GLY A 101 3.53 1.89 4.90
C GLY A 101 3.76 1.90 3.41
N LEU A 102 2.69 1.96 2.61
CA LEU A 102 2.77 2.08 1.16
C LEU A 102 2.82 3.55 0.75
N ALA A 103 3.71 3.92 -0.17
CA ALA A 103 3.69 5.25 -0.77
C ALA A 103 2.37 5.46 -1.53
N CYS A 104 1.72 6.62 -1.35
CA CYS A 104 0.38 6.87 -1.87
C CYS A 104 0.18 8.34 -2.24
N SER A 105 -0.15 8.61 -3.50
CA SER A 105 -0.61 9.93 -3.93
C SER A 105 -2.11 10.11 -3.68
N GLU A 106 -2.90 9.13 -4.10
CA GLU A 106 -4.34 9.20 -4.10
C GLU A 106 -4.93 7.80 -4.23
N CYS A 107 -6.24 7.74 -4.02
CA CYS A 107 -7.03 6.53 -4.10
C CYS A 107 -8.32 6.86 -4.86
N PHE A 108 -8.84 5.92 -5.63
CA PHE A 108 -9.97 6.13 -6.53
C PHE A 108 -11.26 5.47 -6.00
N ILE A 109 -12.40 5.99 -6.45
CA ILE A 109 -13.73 5.39 -6.23
C ILE A 109 -13.90 4.27 -7.26
N TYR A 110 -14.30 3.07 -6.81
CA TYR A 110 -14.38 1.89 -7.68
C TYR A 110 -15.41 2.04 -8.78
N GLU A 111 -16.62 2.43 -8.38
CA GLU A 111 -17.77 2.65 -9.26
C GLU A 111 -17.43 3.73 -10.30
N GLY A 112 -16.69 4.76 -9.90
CA GLY A 112 -16.26 5.83 -10.80
C GLY A 112 -15.21 5.38 -11.82
N LEU A 113 -14.08 4.86 -11.35
CA LEU A 113 -12.95 4.58 -12.23
C LEU A 113 -13.06 3.22 -12.92
N MET A 114 -13.40 2.14 -12.20
CA MET A 114 -13.46 0.80 -12.77
C MET A 114 -14.75 0.60 -13.57
N GLU A 115 -15.92 0.83 -12.93
CA GLU A 115 -17.21 0.50 -13.55
C GLU A 115 -17.61 1.54 -14.62
N ASN A 116 -17.61 2.83 -14.28
CA ASN A 116 -18.08 3.86 -15.23
C ASN A 116 -17.04 4.18 -16.31
N HIS A 117 -15.76 4.31 -15.93
CA HIS A 117 -14.74 4.77 -16.87
C HIS A 117 -14.05 3.64 -17.64
N ILE A 118 -13.35 2.75 -16.95
CA ILE A 118 -12.60 1.65 -17.59
C ILE A 118 -13.55 0.70 -18.32
N HIS A 119 -14.61 0.24 -17.64
CA HIS A 119 -15.59 -0.65 -18.25
C HIS A 119 -16.59 0.10 -19.13
N GLY A 120 -17.33 1.07 -18.58
CA GLY A 120 -18.42 1.74 -19.30
C GLY A 120 -17.96 2.60 -20.47
N LYS A 121 -16.90 3.41 -20.32
CA LYS A 121 -16.45 4.34 -21.37
C LYS A 121 -15.40 3.73 -22.31
N LEU A 122 -14.45 2.95 -21.79
CA LEU A 122 -13.37 2.38 -22.60
C LEU A 122 -13.68 0.96 -23.10
N GLY A 123 -14.77 0.34 -22.65
CA GLY A 123 -15.18 -1.01 -23.07
C GLY A 123 -14.25 -2.13 -22.59
N ILE A 124 -13.40 -1.85 -21.59
CA ILE A 124 -12.45 -2.84 -21.05
C ILE A 124 -13.18 -3.71 -20.02
N ASP A 125 -13.20 -5.02 -20.25
CA ASP A 125 -13.72 -5.97 -19.28
C ASP A 125 -12.80 -6.05 -18.03
N PRO A 126 -13.28 -5.69 -16.82
CA PRO A 126 -12.48 -5.76 -15.59
C PRO A 126 -11.89 -7.14 -15.28
N TYR A 127 -12.53 -8.23 -15.72
CA TYR A 127 -12.06 -9.60 -15.47
C TYR A 127 -10.85 -9.97 -16.33
N ARG A 128 -10.63 -9.28 -17.45
CA ARG A 128 -9.47 -9.49 -18.34
C ARG A 128 -8.26 -8.64 -17.97
N ILE A 129 -8.41 -7.71 -17.02
CA ILE A 129 -7.31 -6.85 -16.57
C ILE A 129 -6.34 -7.68 -15.72
N LYS A 130 -5.10 -7.82 -16.19
CA LYS A 130 -4.03 -8.52 -15.45
C LYS A 130 -3.29 -7.61 -14.48
N LYS A 131 -3.16 -6.32 -14.83
CA LYS A 131 -2.38 -5.37 -14.04
C LYS A 131 -2.86 -3.94 -14.27
N ILE A 132 -2.90 -3.17 -13.19
CA ILE A 132 -3.03 -1.72 -13.24
C ILE A 132 -1.75 -1.13 -12.66
N ASN A 133 -1.22 -0.07 -13.28
CA ASN A 133 -0.07 0.65 -12.77
C ASN A 133 -0.21 2.16 -13.00
N ILE A 134 0.49 2.98 -12.21
CA ILE A 134 0.55 4.43 -12.43
C ILE A 134 2.01 4.86 -12.60
N LYS A 135 2.35 5.30 -13.82
CA LYS A 135 3.66 5.84 -14.22
C LYS A 135 3.46 7.05 -15.14
N GLY A 136 3.16 8.23 -14.58
CA GLY A 136 2.83 9.44 -15.33
C GLY A 136 1.47 9.40 -16.07
N LYS A 137 0.99 8.20 -16.40
CA LYS A 137 -0.34 7.83 -16.87
C LYS A 137 -0.83 6.62 -16.05
N MET A 138 -2.13 6.35 -16.05
CA MET A 138 -2.66 5.09 -15.57
C MET A 138 -2.58 4.06 -16.69
N LEU A 139 -1.93 2.94 -16.44
CA LEU A 139 -1.68 1.87 -17.40
C LEU A 139 -2.53 0.68 -17.00
N VAL A 140 -3.44 0.28 -17.88
CA VAL A 140 -4.32 -0.88 -17.70
C VAL A 140 -3.87 -1.95 -18.70
N THR A 141 -3.27 -3.02 -18.19
CA THR A 141 -2.81 -4.14 -19.01
C THR A 141 -3.90 -5.20 -19.07
N VAL A 142 -4.41 -5.43 -20.29
CA VAL A 142 -5.42 -6.44 -20.62
C VAL A 142 -4.74 -7.46 -21.51
N ASP A 143 -4.69 -8.71 -21.06
CA ASP A 143 -3.95 -9.77 -21.76
C ASP A 143 -2.47 -9.46 -22.04
N SER A 144 -2.14 -9.03 -23.26
CA SER A 144 -0.79 -8.62 -23.69
C SER A 144 -0.73 -7.16 -24.12
N GLU A 145 -1.86 -6.46 -24.11
CA GLU A 145 -1.97 -5.07 -24.54
C GLU A 145 -2.08 -4.13 -23.33
N THR A 146 -1.56 -2.91 -23.45
CA THR A 146 -1.62 -1.91 -22.39
C THR A 146 -2.29 -0.65 -22.89
N VAL A 147 -3.41 -0.30 -22.26
CA VAL A 147 -4.14 0.94 -22.51
C VAL A 147 -3.66 2.01 -21.53
N ALA A 148 -3.33 3.19 -22.05
CA ALA A 148 -2.84 4.31 -21.24
C ALA A 148 -3.92 5.39 -21.08
N ILE A 149 -4.39 5.59 -19.85
CA ILE A 149 -5.37 6.60 -19.47
C ILE A 149 -4.63 7.83 -18.92
N PRO A 150 -4.87 9.04 -19.47
CA PRO A 150 -4.31 10.27 -18.92
C PRO A 150 -4.63 10.44 -17.43
N LEU A 151 -3.64 10.86 -16.63
CA LEU A 151 -3.87 11.03 -15.18
C LEU A 151 -4.97 12.05 -14.87
N ALA A 152 -5.13 13.09 -15.69
CA ALA A 152 -6.18 14.09 -15.51
C ALA A 152 -7.58 13.47 -15.60
N GLU A 153 -7.77 12.47 -16.47
CA GLU A 153 -9.03 11.74 -16.63
C GLU A 153 -9.27 10.80 -15.44
N ALA A 154 -8.28 9.99 -15.08
CA ALA A 154 -8.39 9.10 -13.92
C ALA A 154 -8.65 9.88 -12.61
N LYS A 155 -8.03 11.05 -12.46
CA LYS A 155 -8.16 11.94 -11.29
C LYS A 155 -9.58 12.46 -11.05
N GLN A 156 -10.44 12.46 -12.06
CA GLN A 156 -11.85 12.83 -11.89
C GLN A 156 -12.57 11.88 -10.92
N TYR A 157 -12.07 10.65 -10.79
CA TYR A 157 -12.61 9.61 -9.90
C TYR A 157 -11.78 9.44 -8.62
N ALA A 158 -10.82 10.33 -8.35
CA ALA A 158 -10.05 10.31 -7.11
C ALA A 158 -10.93 10.71 -5.91
N ARG A 159 -10.71 10.08 -4.75
CA ARG A 159 -11.43 10.42 -3.53
C ARG A 159 -11.06 11.83 -3.10
N LYS A 160 -12.07 12.68 -2.89
CA LYS A 160 -11.88 14.08 -2.47
C LYS A 160 -11.06 14.19 -1.18
N SER A 161 -11.24 13.28 -0.22
CA SER A 161 -10.48 13.25 1.04
C SER A 161 -8.97 13.12 0.86
N CYS A 162 -8.48 12.54 -0.25
CA CYS A 162 -7.05 12.46 -0.53
C CYS A 162 -6.40 13.84 -0.70
N HIS A 163 -7.15 14.88 -1.06
CA HIS A 163 -6.61 16.23 -1.23
C HIS A 163 -6.10 16.83 0.09
N PHE A 164 -6.67 16.43 1.22
CA PHE A 164 -6.25 16.88 2.56
C PHE A 164 -5.12 16.03 3.17
N CYS A 165 -4.68 14.98 2.48
CA CYS A 165 -3.57 14.15 2.95
C CYS A 165 -2.24 14.79 2.53
N GLU A 166 -1.38 15.09 3.50
CA GLU A 166 -0.07 15.68 3.29
C GLU A 166 1.06 14.64 3.15
N ASP A 167 0.82 13.40 3.59
CA ASP A 167 1.83 12.35 3.59
C ASP A 167 1.75 11.51 2.32
N PHE A 168 2.87 11.45 1.61
CA PHE A 168 3.06 10.61 0.43
C PHE A 168 3.82 9.32 0.75
N SER A 169 4.86 9.40 1.59
CA SER A 169 5.87 8.35 1.76
C SER A 169 5.60 7.44 2.97
N SER A 170 4.42 7.57 3.60
CA SER A 170 4.07 6.88 4.85
C SER A 170 5.08 7.19 5.97
N GLU A 171 5.26 8.46 6.29
CA GLU A 171 6.31 8.96 7.19
C GLU A 171 6.28 8.35 8.59
N PHE A 172 5.14 7.82 9.00
CA PHE A 172 4.92 7.22 10.32
C PHE A 172 5.02 5.70 10.38
N ALA A 173 5.41 5.02 9.29
CA ALA A 173 5.54 3.56 9.25
C ALA A 173 6.81 3.09 9.96
N ASP A 174 6.91 1.79 10.26
CA ASP A 174 8.19 1.19 10.66
C ASP A 174 9.10 1.02 9.44
N ILE A 175 8.51 0.57 8.32
CA ILE A 175 9.13 0.46 6.99
C ILE A 175 8.19 1.11 5.97
N SER A 176 8.68 2.08 5.21
CA SER A 176 7.95 2.65 4.08
C SER A 176 8.41 2.08 2.76
N VAL A 177 7.48 1.80 1.85
CA VAL A 177 7.80 1.20 0.55
C VAL A 177 7.05 1.83 -0.63
N GLY A 178 7.71 1.92 -1.79
CA GLY A 178 7.09 2.39 -3.03
C GLY A 178 7.92 2.15 -4.29
N GLY A 179 7.28 1.74 -5.39
CA GLY A 179 7.96 1.44 -6.68
C GLY A 179 8.16 2.65 -7.60
N LEU A 180 8.33 3.84 -7.04
CA LEU A 180 8.32 5.10 -7.80
C LEU A 180 9.63 5.30 -8.56
N GLY A 181 9.54 5.50 -9.88
CA GLY A 181 10.72 5.74 -10.72
C GLY A 181 11.66 4.54 -10.86
N LEU A 182 11.25 3.37 -10.36
CA LEU A 182 12.04 2.14 -10.37
C LEU A 182 11.33 1.05 -11.18
N GLU A 183 12.12 0.17 -11.82
CA GLU A 183 11.62 -1.00 -12.55
C GLU A 183 12.15 -2.27 -11.89
N GLY A 184 11.25 -3.18 -11.50
CA GLY A 184 11.63 -4.40 -10.76
C GLY A 184 12.07 -4.15 -9.31
N TRP A 185 12.33 -2.91 -8.93
CA TRP A 185 12.77 -2.51 -7.59
C TRP A 185 11.70 -1.71 -6.84
N THR A 186 11.80 -1.69 -5.52
CA THR A 186 10.93 -0.93 -4.62
C THR A 186 11.82 -0.16 -3.66
N PHE A 187 11.59 1.14 -3.51
CA PHE A 187 12.19 1.88 -2.41
C PHE A 187 11.75 1.27 -1.09
N ALA A 188 12.69 1.10 -0.17
CA ALA A 188 12.43 0.78 1.22
C ALA A 188 13.12 1.85 2.07
N ILE A 189 12.34 2.59 2.86
CA ILE A 189 12.85 3.58 3.81
C ILE A 189 12.61 3.01 5.20
N ILE A 190 13.70 2.70 5.89
CA ILE A 190 13.67 2.17 7.25
C ILE A 190 13.56 3.35 8.20
N ARG A 191 12.53 3.36 9.06
CA ARG A 191 12.20 4.55 9.88
C ARG A 191 12.35 4.35 11.38
N THR A 192 12.25 3.11 11.83
CA THR A 192 12.26 2.77 13.25
C THR A 192 13.21 1.59 13.48
N GLU A 193 13.73 1.45 14.69
CA GLU A 193 14.54 0.30 15.10
C GLU A 193 13.84 -1.03 14.80
N LYS A 194 12.54 -1.10 15.08
CA LYS A 194 11.75 -2.30 14.77
C LYS A 194 11.66 -2.57 13.26
N GLY A 195 11.52 -1.51 12.46
CA GLY A 195 11.56 -1.64 11.00
C GLY A 195 12.90 -2.20 10.53
N ASP A 196 14.00 -1.74 11.13
CA ASP A 196 15.36 -2.21 10.86
C ASP A 196 15.52 -3.68 11.22
N GLU A 197 15.11 -4.10 12.43
CA GLU A 197 15.13 -5.50 12.87
C GLU A 197 14.49 -6.45 11.85
N PHE A 198 13.28 -6.13 11.39
CA PHE A 198 12.57 -6.95 10.41
C PHE A 198 13.21 -6.91 9.03
N PHE A 199 13.70 -5.74 8.60
CA PHE A 199 14.29 -5.57 7.28
C PHE A 199 15.65 -6.25 7.18
N SER A 200 16.55 -6.01 8.13
CA SER A 200 17.86 -6.65 8.19
C SER A 200 17.76 -8.16 8.40
N ALA A 201 16.78 -8.65 9.17
CA ALA A 201 16.56 -10.09 9.29
C ALA A 201 16.15 -10.71 7.93
N ALA A 202 15.27 -10.04 7.17
CA ALA A 202 14.87 -10.50 5.84
C ALA A 202 16.03 -10.44 4.82
N GLU A 203 16.86 -9.40 4.89
CA GLU A 203 18.05 -9.25 4.05
C GLU A 203 19.12 -10.31 4.36
N LYS A 204 19.46 -10.50 5.63
CA LYS A 204 20.43 -11.53 6.07
C LYS A 204 19.99 -12.95 5.71
N ALA A 205 18.69 -13.20 5.69
CA ALA A 205 18.12 -14.48 5.28
C ALA A 205 17.91 -14.60 3.76
N GLU A 206 18.42 -13.63 2.98
CA GLU A 206 18.31 -13.56 1.52
C GLU A 206 16.86 -13.61 1.00
N ALA A 207 15.88 -13.26 1.84
CA ALA A 207 14.48 -13.17 1.45
C ALA A 207 14.20 -11.93 0.59
N ILE A 208 15.10 -10.94 0.64
CA ILE A 208 15.13 -9.75 -0.20
C ILE A 208 16.57 -9.45 -0.63
N THR A 209 16.72 -8.81 -1.79
CA THR A 209 17.99 -8.25 -2.26
C THR A 209 17.91 -6.73 -2.18
N THR A 210 19.02 -6.09 -1.81
CA THR A 210 19.09 -4.64 -1.61
C THR A 210 20.21 -4.04 -2.44
N LYS A 211 20.08 -2.74 -2.68
CA LYS A 211 21.13 -1.87 -3.23
C LYS A 211 20.93 -0.48 -2.66
N ASP A 212 22.00 0.30 -2.59
CA ASP A 212 21.91 1.66 -2.10
C ASP A 212 21.01 2.51 -3.01
N ALA A 213 20.00 3.14 -2.40
CA ALA A 213 19.06 4.03 -3.07
C ALA A 213 19.73 5.33 -3.56
N SER A 214 20.87 5.72 -3.00
CA SER A 214 21.64 6.90 -3.42
C SER A 214 22.10 6.81 -4.88
N LEU A 215 22.26 5.59 -5.39
CA LEU A 215 22.63 5.32 -6.78
C LEU A 215 21.48 5.60 -7.77
N GLU A 216 20.24 5.72 -7.26
CA GLU A 216 19.02 5.94 -8.05
C GLU A 216 18.54 7.40 -7.93
N GLN A 217 19.44 8.36 -8.17
CA GLN A 217 19.19 9.79 -7.91
C GLN A 217 17.92 10.34 -8.57
N ASN A 218 17.58 9.89 -9.78
CA ASN A 218 16.36 10.31 -10.47
C ASN A 218 15.09 9.86 -9.73
N ALA A 219 15.08 8.61 -9.26
CA ALA A 219 13.96 8.06 -8.52
C ALA A 219 13.85 8.68 -7.12
N LEU A 220 14.99 8.99 -6.48
CA LEU A 220 15.04 9.71 -5.20
C LEU A 220 14.50 11.14 -5.33
N ASN A 221 14.95 11.88 -6.37
CA ASN A 221 14.44 13.22 -6.67
C ASN A 221 12.94 13.20 -6.94
N LEU A 222 12.43 12.16 -7.62
CA LEU A 222 11.00 11.98 -7.86
C LEU A 222 10.22 11.74 -6.56
N LEU A 223 10.73 10.90 -5.66
CA LEU A 223 10.15 10.66 -4.34
C LEU A 223 10.04 11.96 -3.53
N ILE A 224 11.11 12.76 -3.49
CA ILE A 224 11.14 14.06 -2.80
C ILE A 224 10.10 15.00 -3.44
N LYS A 225 10.14 15.16 -4.77
CA LYS A 225 9.22 16.03 -5.51
C LYS A 225 7.75 15.67 -5.25
N LEU A 226 7.41 14.39 -5.26
CA LEU A 226 6.03 13.94 -5.02
C LEU A 226 5.61 14.15 -3.58
N SER A 227 6.51 13.96 -2.62
CA SER A 227 6.26 14.24 -1.20
C SER A 227 5.98 15.74 -0.99
N THR A 228 6.82 16.63 -1.51
CA THR A 228 6.61 18.08 -1.43
C THR A 228 5.33 18.51 -2.12
N LYS A 229 5.03 17.97 -3.30
CA LYS A 229 3.79 18.26 -4.03
C LYS A 229 2.56 17.84 -3.24
N LYS A 230 2.60 16.68 -2.58
CA LYS A 230 1.51 16.16 -1.75
C LYS A 230 1.20 17.10 -0.59
N GLN A 231 2.24 17.52 0.14
CA GLN A 231 2.13 18.49 1.23
C GLN A 231 1.56 19.85 0.75
N ALA A 232 2.07 20.38 -0.37
CA ALA A 232 1.60 21.64 -0.93
C ALA A 232 0.11 21.59 -1.33
N THR A 233 -0.32 20.47 -1.93
CA THR A 233 -1.73 20.27 -2.32
C THR A 233 -2.65 20.27 -1.09
N ALA A 234 -2.25 19.60 -0.01
CA ALA A 234 -3.01 19.56 1.23
C ALA A 234 -3.13 20.92 1.93
N LYS A 235 -2.06 21.70 1.91
CA LYS A 235 -2.07 23.08 2.43
C LYS A 235 -3.01 23.98 1.61
N GLY A 236 -3.04 23.81 0.29
CA GLY A 236 -3.96 24.55 -0.58
C GLY A 236 -5.43 24.17 -0.37
N ALA A 237 -5.71 22.90 -0.09
CA ALA A 237 -7.08 22.41 0.16
C ALA A 237 -7.64 22.79 1.54
N SER A 238 -6.78 23.15 2.50
CA SER A 238 -7.16 23.52 3.87
C SER A 238 -7.39 25.03 4.06
N LYS A 239 -7.25 25.82 3.00
CA LYS A 239 -7.57 27.24 2.93
C LYS A 239 -8.97 27.43 2.33
#